data_AF-A0A7X6Z020-F1
#
_entry.id   AF-A0A7X6Z020-F1
#
_cell.length_a   1.000
_cell.length_b   1.000
_cell.length_c   1.000
_cell.angle_alpha   90.00
_cell.angle_beta   90.00
_cell.angle_gamma   90.00
#
_symmetry.space_group_name_H-M   'P 1'
#
loop_
_entity.id
_entity.type
_entity.pdbx_description
1 polymer ?
#
loop_
_entity_poly.entity_id
_entity_poly.type
_entity_poly.pdbx_seq_one_letter_code
_entity_poly.pdbx_strand_id
1 'polypeptide(L)' 'MKLKSVKISVIGAGFVGSTTAYALMLGGLSEELVLVDFNKNKAIGGAMDIAHGAAFVNRVK' A
#
# COMPACT_ATOMS: atom_id res chain seq x y z
N MET A 1 22.04 -12.20 -7.79
CA MET A 1 21.28 -12.41 -6.53
C MET A 1 20.07 -11.48 -6.58
N LYS A 2 18.84 -11.99 -6.68
CA LYS A 2 17.64 -11.13 -6.73
C LYS A 2 17.45 -10.54 -5.33
N LEU A 3 17.46 -9.21 -5.19
CA LEU A 3 17.10 -8.57 -3.93
C LEU A 3 15.70 -9.04 -3.54
N LYS A 4 15.52 -9.41 -2.27
CA LYS A 4 14.24 -9.91 -1.76
C LYS A 4 13.20 -8.78 -1.90
N SER A 5 12.08 -9.07 -2.55
CA SER A 5 10.97 -8.14 -2.71
C SER A 5 10.48 -7.65 -1.35
N VAL A 6 10.31 -6.33 -1.20
CA VAL A 6 9.79 -5.74 0.04
C VAL A 6 8.26 -5.77 -0.03
N LYS A 7 7.67 -6.63 0.79
CA LYS A 7 6.22 -6.74 1.00
C LYS A 7 5.84 -6.11 2.33
N ILE A 8 4.88 -5.20 2.32
CA ILE A 8 4.33 -4.56 3.52
C ILE A 8 2.84 -4.85 3.61
N SER A 9 2.36 -5.21 4.80
CA SER A 9 0.94 -5.43 5.07
C SER A 9 0.47 -4.48 6.16
N VAL A 10 -0.57 -3.71 5.89
CA VAL A 10 -1.19 -2.79 6.85
C VAL A 10 -2.51 -3.41 7.31
N ILE A 11 -2.61 -3.64 8.62
CA ILE A 11 -3.80 -4.24 9.25
C ILE A 11 -4.65 -3.11 9.84
N GLY A 12 -5.85 -2.93 9.25
CA GLY A 12 -6.81 -1.88 9.51
C GLY A 12 -6.78 -0.79 8.43
N ALA A 13 -7.79 -0.76 7.56
CA ALA A 13 -8.06 0.31 6.58
C ALA A 13 -8.88 1.47 7.19
N GLY A 14 -8.56 1.82 8.44
CA GLY A 14 -9.04 3.03 9.12
C GLY A 14 -8.32 4.29 8.61
N PHE A 15 -8.62 5.46 9.20
CA PHE A 15 -7.92 6.70 8.82
C PHE A 15 -6.40 6.58 8.95
N VAL A 16 -5.92 5.97 10.05
CA VAL A 16 -4.49 5.78 10.30
C VAL A 16 -3.89 4.82 9.27
N GLY A 17 -4.40 3.59 9.17
CA GLY A 17 -3.79 2.59 8.30
C GLY A 17 -3.88 2.94 6.81
N SER A 18 -4.99 3.54 6.35
CA SER A 18 -5.08 4.02 4.96
C SER A 18 -4.09 5.16 4.68
N THR A 19 -3.91 6.10 5.61
CA THR A 19 -2.90 7.17 5.47
C THR A 19 -1.49 6.61 5.49
N THR A 20 -1.20 5.64 6.35
CA THR A 20 0.09 4.94 6.38
C THR A 20 0.35 4.23 5.07
N ALA A 21 -0.63 3.48 4.54
CA ALA A 21 -0.50 2.80 3.26
C ALA A 21 -0.27 3.77 2.10
N TYR A 22 -0.98 4.91 2.09
CA TYR A 22 -0.77 5.97 1.12
C TYR A 22 0.64 6.58 1.22
N ALA A 23 1.12 6.88 2.42
CA ALA A 23 2.47 7.39 2.63
C ALA A 23 3.57 6.39 2.22
N LEU A 24 3.37 5.09 2.49
CA LEU A 24 4.27 4.02 2.05
C LEU A 24 4.33 3.93 0.52
N MET A 25 3.18 4.09 -0.14
CA MET A 25 3.11 4.14 -1.60
C MET A 25 3.86 5.35 -2.15
N LEU A 26 3.61 6.55 -1.63
CA LEU A 26 4.31 7.78 -2.03
C LEU A 26 5.83 7.71 -1.82
N GLY A 27 6.27 7.03 -0.76
CA GLY A 27 7.68 6.80 -0.50
C GLY A 27 8.34 5.74 -1.40
N GLY A 28 7.57 5.02 -2.21
CA GLY A 28 8.07 3.97 -3.09
C GLY A 28 8.77 2.82 -2.34
N LEU A 29 8.40 2.57 -1.08
CA LEU A 29 9.16 1.73 -0.14
C LEU A 29 8.88 0.22 -0.29
N SER A 30 7.77 -0.16 -0.93
CA SER A 30 7.36 -1.56 -1.11
C SER A 30 7.11 -1.90 -2.57
N GLU A 31 7.43 -3.13 -2.95
CA GLU A 31 7.02 -3.73 -4.23
C GLU A 31 5.60 -4.31 -4.15
N GLU A 32 5.18 -4.74 -2.96
CA GLU A 32 3.84 -5.24 -2.69
C GLU A 32 3.30 -4.60 -1.41
N LEU A 33 2.14 -3.92 -1.52
CA LEU A 33 1.44 -3.32 -0.40
C LEU A 33 0.07 -3.98 -0.26
N VAL A 34 -0.22 -4.52 0.93
CA VAL A 34 -1.47 -5.25 1.22
C VAL A 34 -2.27 -4.50 2.28
N LEU A 35 -3.54 -4.22 2.00
CA LEU A 35 -4.50 -3.74 2.99
C LEU A 35 -5.34 -4.90 3.52
N VAL A 36 -5.38 -5.05 4.84
CA VAL A 36 -6.20 -6.05 5.53
C VAL A 36 -7.20 -5.32 6.41
N ASP A 37 -8.50 -5.61 6.29
CA ASP A 37 -9.53 -5.06 7.17
C ASP A 37 -10.69 -6.06 7.29
N PHE A 38 -11.44 -5.98 8.40
CA PHE A 38 -12.66 -6.77 8.57
C PHE A 38 -13.72 -6.38 7.52
N ASN A 39 -13.76 -5.10 7.15
CA ASN A 39 -14.58 -4.60 6.08
C ASN A 39 -13.82 -4.73 4.75
N LYS A 40 -14.06 -5.87 4.09
CA LYS A 40 -13.43 -6.21 2.81
C LYS A 40 -13.65 -5.14 1.72
N ASN A 41 -14.85 -4.58 1.63
CA ASN A 41 -15.15 -3.55 0.63
C ASN A 41 -14.34 -2.27 0.86
N LYS A 42 -14.15 -1.90 2.13
CA LYS A 42 -13.31 -0.76 2.50
C LYS A 42 -11.83 -1.00 2.16
N ALA A 43 -11.30 -2.18 2.47
CA ALA A 43 -9.93 -2.54 2.12
C ALA A 43 -9.71 -2.55 0.60
N ILE A 44 -10.65 -3.12 -0.17
CA ILE A 44 -10.59 -3.14 -1.64
C ILE A 44 -10.64 -1.71 -2.19
N GLY A 45 -11.59 -0.87 -1.72
CA GLY A 45 -11.70 0.52 -2.16
C GLY A 45 -10.41 1.32 -1.90
N GLY A 46 -9.83 1.19 -0.70
CA GLY A 46 -8.56 1.84 -0.38
C GLY A 46 -7.39 1.31 -1.21
N ALA A 47 -7.35 0.00 -1.49
CA ALA A 47 -6.31 -0.58 -2.32
C ALA A 47 -6.41 -0.09 -3.78
N MET A 48 -7.63 0.04 -4.32
CA MET A 48 -7.86 0.58 -5.66
C MET A 48 -7.44 2.04 -5.76
N ASP A 49 -7.78 2.86 -4.77
CA ASP A 49 -7.40 4.28 -4.73
C ASP A 49 -5.87 4.46 -4.69
N ILE A 50 -5.19 3.71 -3.80
CA ILE A 50 -3.73 3.72 -3.73
C ILE A 50 -3.10 3.21 -5.03
N ALA A 51 -3.66 2.17 -5.65
CA ALA A 51 -3.16 1.64 -6.92
C ALA A 51 -3.27 2.63 -8.07
N HIS A 52 -4.33 3.45 -8.12
CA HIS A 52 -4.42 4.53 -9.11
C HIS A 52 -3.32 5.58 -8.93
N GLY A 53 -2.99 5.94 -7.68
CA GLY A 53 -1.88 6.86 -7.38
C GLY A 53 -0.49 6.28 -7.66
N ALA A 54 -0.33 4.97 -7.52
CA ALA A 54 0.96 4.28 -7.67
C ALA A 54 1.58 4.44 -9.06
N ALA A 55 0.77 4.68 -10.11
CA ALA A 55 1.25 4.92 -11.47
C ALA A 55 2.16 6.16 -11.61
N PHE A 56 2.10 7.08 -10.65
CA PHE A 56 2.86 8.33 -10.66
C PHE A 56 4.07 8.32 -9.70
N VAL A 57 4.33 7.20 -9.02
CA VAL A 57 5.40 7.11 -8.03
C VAL A 57 6.53 6.22 -8.53
N ASN A 58 7.75 6.73 -8.46
CA ASN A 58 8.95 5.95 -8.71
C ASN A 58 9.39 5.26 -7.43
N ARG A 59 9.72 3.98 -7.53
CA ARG A 59 10.29 3.21 -6.42
C ARG A 59 11.64 3.80 -6.01
N VAL A 60 11.88 3.95 -4.71
CA VAL A 60 13.22 4.27 -4.21
C VAL A 60 14.17 3.10 -4.49
N LYS A 61 15.42 3.43 -4.86
CA LYS A 61 16.45 2.44 -5.19
C LYS A 61 16.96 1.70 -3.96
#